data_AF-X0SHB5-F1
#
_entry.id   AF-X0SHB5-F1
#
_cell.length_a   1.000
_cell.length_b   1.000
_cell.length_c   1.000
_cell.angle_alpha   90.00
_cell.angle_beta   90.00
_cell.angle_gamma   90.00
#
_symmetry.space_group_name_H-M   'P 1'
#
loop_
_entity.id
_entity.type
_entity.pdbx_description
1 polymer ?
#
loop_
_entity_poly.entity_id
_entity_poly.type
_entity_poly.pdbx_seq_one_letter_code
_entity_poly.pdbx_strand_id
1 'polypeptide(L)'
;MIVVKIELWPCGFESRKREIGRMLIDNQGGTAKRGNYRVRVLRKGSEDKVLREGEVTNYPRQSYNVWRLVCRALKSTFHEEQ
;
A
#
# COMPACT_ATOMS: atom_id res chain seq x y z
N MET A 1 6.55 -8.48 2.18
CA MET A 1 5.91 -7.57 1.19
C MET A 1 4.41 -7.59 1.47
N ILE A 2 3.76 -6.43 1.54
CA ILE A 2 2.31 -6.30 1.66
C ILE A 2 1.78 -5.85 0.30
N VAL A 3 0.72 -6.50 -0.17
CA VAL A 3 0.01 -6.12 -1.41
C VAL A 3 -1.34 -5.54 -1.00
N VAL A 4 -1.57 -4.27 -1.30
CA VAL A 4 -2.87 -3.62 -1.13
C VAL A 4 -3.55 -3.62 -2.48
N LYS A 5 -4.68 -4.32 -2.58
CA LYS A 5 -5.50 -4.40 -3.78
C LYS A 5 -6.88 -3.83 -3.49
N ILE A 6 -7.33 -2.92 -4.34
CA ILE A 6 -8.67 -2.36 -4.28
C ILE A 6 -9.47 -2.99 -5.41
N GLU A 7 -10.54 -3.68 -5.06
CA GLU A 7 -11.45 -4.33 -5.99
C GLU A 7 -12.82 -3.66 -5.92
N LEU A 8 -13.41 -3.39 -7.08
CA LEU A 8 -14.82 -3.06 -7.17
C LEU A 8 -15.59 -4.36 -7.40
N TRP A 9 -16.57 -4.64 -6.55
CA TRP A 9 -17.47 -5.77 -6.68
C TRP A 9 -18.86 -5.25 -7.09
N PRO A 10 -19.22 -5.29 -8.39
CA PRO A 10 -20.50 -4.79 -8.87
C PRO A 10 -21.66 -5.46 -8.14
N CYS A 11 -22.51 -4.65 -7.50
CA CYS A 11 -23.63 -5.12 -6.68
C CYS A 11 -23.21 -6.12 -5.57
N GLY A 12 -21.96 -6.08 -5.11
CA GLY A 12 -21.42 -7.02 -4.12
C GLY A 12 -21.07 -8.40 -4.68
N PHE A 13 -21.16 -8.63 -5.99
CA PHE A 13 -20.84 -9.93 -6.58
C PHE A 13 -19.33 -10.10 -6.79
N GLU A 14 -18.74 -11.02 -6.02
CA GLU A 14 -17.32 -11.37 -6.16
C GLU A 14 -16.96 -11.86 -7.56
N SER A 15 -17.82 -12.68 -8.18
CA SER A 15 -17.60 -13.22 -9.53
C SER A 15 -17.47 -12.16 -10.61
N ARG A 16 -17.89 -10.91 -10.32
CA ARG A 16 -17.81 -9.76 -11.23
C ARG A 16 -16.73 -8.76 -10.80
N LYS A 17 -15.88 -9.11 -9.84
CA LYS A 17 -14.87 -8.21 -9.31
C LYS A 17 -13.90 -7.75 -10.38
N ARG A 18 -13.48 -6.49 -10.28
CA ARG A 18 -12.40 -5.93 -11.08
C ARG A 18 -11.46 -5.10 -10.21
N GLU A 19 -10.17 -5.24 -10.46
CA GLU A 19 -9.17 -4.44 -9.78
C GLU A 19 -9.23 -2.98 -10.25
N ILE A 20 -9.28 -2.05 -9.31
CA ILE A 20 -9.30 -0.61 -9.58
C ILE A 20 -8.08 0.12 -9.02
N GLY A 21 -7.31 -0.52 -8.15
CA GLY A 21 -6.06 0.04 -7.62
C GLY A 21 -5.17 -1.04 -7.01
N ARG A 22 -3.86 -0.81 -7.08
CA ARG A 22 -2.85 -1.69 -6.51
C ARG A 22 -1.68 -0.91 -5.94
N MET A 23 -1.20 -1.33 -4.78
CA MET A 23 -0.02 -0.77 -4.13
C MET A 23 0.81 -1.90 -3.51
N LEU A 24 2.13 -1.78 -3.62
CA LEU A 24 3.10 -2.66 -2.96
C LEU A 24 3.77 -1.89 -1.81
N ILE A 25 3.86 -2.53 -0.65
CA ILE A 25 4.60 -2.01 0.51
C ILE A 25 5.67 -3.03 0.88
N ASP A 26 6.91 -2.71 0.55
CA ASP A 26 8.08 -3.58 0.68
C ASP A 26 8.87 -3.23 1.94
N ASN A 27 9.12 -4.20 2.83
CA ASN A 27 10.02 -3.99 3.96
C ASN A 27 11.47 -3.86 3.44
N GLN A 28 12.11 -2.72 3.72
CA GLN A 28 13.50 -2.42 3.34
C GLN A 28 14.49 -2.56 4.51
N GLY A 29 14.02 -3.01 5.68
CA GLY A 29 14.86 -3.23 6.87
C GLY A 29 14.26 -2.64 8.14
N GLY A 30 15.08 -2.59 9.19
CA GLY A 30 14.68 -2.14 10.52
C GLY A 30 14.94 -3.19 11.60
N THR A 31 14.21 -3.10 12.72
CA THR A 31 14.35 -3.98 13.88
C THR A 31 13.11 -4.87 14.06
N ALA A 32 13.10 -5.71 15.10
CA ALA A 32 11.94 -6.51 15.47
C ALA A 32 10.65 -5.67 15.63
N LYS A 33 10.77 -4.45 16.18
CA LYS A 33 9.65 -3.56 16.52
C LYS A 33 9.46 -2.39 15.55
N ARG A 34 10.47 -2.08 14.72
CA ARG A 34 10.47 -0.95 13.78
C ARG A 34 10.73 -1.42 12.36
N GLY A 35 10.00 -0.91 11.37
CA GLY A 35 10.22 -1.22 9.96
C GLY A 35 10.37 0.01 9.10
N ASN A 36 11.23 -0.07 8.09
CA ASN A 36 11.31 0.87 6.99
C ASN A 36 10.65 0.24 5.77
N TYR A 37 9.79 0.97 5.09
CA TYR A 37 8.99 0.45 3.99
C TYR A 37 9.10 1.34 2.76
N ARG A 38 9.37 0.73 1.60
CA ARG A 38 9.16 1.36 0.30
C ARG A 38 7.72 1.14 -0.12
N VAL A 39 7.09 2.16 -0.66
CA VAL A 39 5.70 2.16 -1.11
C VAL A 39 5.68 2.43 -2.62
N ARG A 40 4.99 1.60 -3.37
CA ARG A 40 4.85 1.74 -4.83
C ARG A 40 3.38 1.64 -5.20
N VAL A 41 2.79 2.71 -5.71
CA VAL A 41 1.46 2.69 -6.33
C VAL A 41 1.63 2.22 -7.76
N LEU A 42 0.91 1.18 -8.13
CA LEU A 42 0.99 0.58 -9.46
C LEU A 42 -0.21 0.99 -10.32
N ARG A 43 -0.03 0.92 -11.64
CA ARG A 43 -1.16 0.96 -12.56
C ARG A 43 -2.09 -0.23 -12.25
N LYS A 44 -3.40 0.02 -12.20
CA LYS A 44 -4.41 -1.03 -12.02
C LYS A 44 -4.17 -2.21 -12.97
N GLY A 45 -4.17 -3.42 -12.45
CA GLY A 45 -3.94 -4.66 -13.20
C GLY A 45 -2.50 -4.93 -13.62
N SER A 46 -1.53 -4.09 -13.24
CA SER A 46 -0.10 -4.31 -13.49
C SER A 46 0.63 -4.62 -12.20
N GLU A 47 1.68 -5.44 -12.28
CA GLU A 47 2.49 -5.86 -11.13
C GLU A 47 3.82 -5.09 -11.03
N ASP A 48 4.18 -4.36 -12.08
CA ASP A 48 5.50 -3.80 -12.32
C ASP A 48 5.46 -2.31 -12.72
N LYS A 49 4.37 -1.84 -13.33
CA LYS A 49 4.24 -0.46 -13.79
C LYS A 49 3.91 0.47 -12.63
N VAL A 50 4.96 1.03 -12.04
CA VAL A 50 4.90 2.03 -11.00
C VAL A 50 4.38 3.37 -11.55
N LEU A 51 3.43 3.96 -10.85
CA LEU A 51 2.89 5.31 -11.12
C LEU A 51 3.41 6.34 -10.12
N ARG A 52 3.57 5.94 -8.86
CA ARG A 52 4.07 6.78 -7.77
C ARG A 52 4.88 5.94 -6.80
N GLU A 53 5.88 6.55 -6.20
CA GLU A 53 6.68 5.94 -5.13
C GLU A 53 6.71 6.85 -3.91
N GLY A 54 6.94 6.24 -2.76
CA GLY A 54 7.10 6.91 -1.48
C GLY A 54 7.73 5.96 -0.48
N GLU A 55 7.93 6.45 0.74
CA GLU A 55 8.52 5.66 1.80
C GLU A 55 7.83 5.90 3.14
N VAL A 56 7.92 4.91 4.03
CA VAL A 56 7.51 5.03 5.43
C VAL A 56 8.65 4.50 6.29
N THR A 57 9.35 5.41 6.96
CA THR A 57 10.52 5.08 7.78
C THR A 57 10.16 4.97 9.26
N ASN A 58 10.94 4.17 10.01
CA ASN A 58 10.84 3.98 11.46
C ASN A 58 9.42 3.62 11.98
N TYR A 59 8.65 2.87 11.20
CA TYR A 59 7.27 2.53 11.51
C TYR A 59 7.17 1.49 12.63
N PRO A 60 6.40 1.73 13.71
CA PRO A 60 6.24 0.79 14.82
C PRO A 60 5.28 -0.35 14.46
N ARG A 61 5.81 -1.39 13.81
CA ARG A 61 5.04 -2.45 13.13
C ARG A 61 4.23 -3.39 14.03
N GLN A 62 4.47 -3.39 15.34
CA GLN A 62 3.72 -4.19 16.32
C GLN A 62 2.73 -3.36 17.14
N SER A 63 2.75 -2.03 17.00
CA SER A 63 1.98 -1.13 17.87
C SER A 63 0.63 -0.76 17.29
N TYR A 64 0.43 -0.92 15.97
CA TYR A 64 -0.75 -0.44 15.27
C TYR A 64 -1.28 -1.46 14.28
N ASN A 65 -2.57 -1.36 13.99
CA ASN A 65 -3.19 -2.07 12.88
C ASN A 65 -2.53 -1.66 11.54
N VAL A 66 -2.43 -2.61 10.61
CA VAL A 66 -1.86 -2.44 9.27
C VAL A 66 -2.45 -1.24 8.51
N TRP A 67 -3.72 -0.88 8.73
CA TRP A 67 -4.33 0.30 8.11
C TRP A 67 -3.60 1.59 8.44
N ARG A 68 -2.97 1.71 9.62
CA ARG A 68 -2.15 2.89 9.94
C ARG A 68 -0.88 2.97 9.09
N LEU A 69 -0.31 1.82 8.68
CA LEU A 69 0.77 1.79 7.69
C LEU A 69 0.25 2.22 6.33
N VAL A 70 -0.91 1.69 5.91
CA VAL A 70 -1.55 2.06 4.64
C VAL A 70 -1.86 3.56 4.57
N CYS A 71 -2.37 4.18 5.64
CA CYS A 71 -2.60 5.63 5.68
C CYS A 71 -1.29 6.42 5.51
N ARG A 72 -0.20 6.00 6.16
CA ARG A 72 1.11 6.67 6.00
C ARG A 72 1.69 6.47 4.61
N ALA A 73 1.48 5.28 4.04
CA ALA A 73 1.89 4.96 2.67
C ALA A 73 1.14 5.79 1.63
N LEU A 74 -0.17 5.99 1.81
CA LEU A 74 -0.96 6.91 0.99
C LEU A 74 -0.44 8.35 1.12
N LYS A 75 -0.25 8.84 2.35
CA LYS A 75 0.29 10.19 2.57
C LYS A 75 1.67 10.40 1.93
N SER A 76 2.56 9.41 1.99
CA SER A 76 3.90 9.55 1.40
C SER A 76 3.94 9.41 -0.13
N THR A 77 2.85 8.96 -0.76
CA THR A 77 2.76 8.82 -2.23
C THR A 77 1.88 9.89 -2.87
N PHE A 78 0.99 10.52 -2.11
CA PHE A 78 0.07 11.58 -2.54
C PHE A 78 0.26 12.82 -1.65
N HIS A 79 1.30 13.61 -1.94
CA HIS A 79 1.66 14.80 -1.17
C HIS A 79 0.62 15.92 -1.30
N GLU A 80 -0.14 15.93 -2.39
CA GLU A 80 -1.21 16.87 -2.64
C GLU A 80 -2.43 16.72 -1.71
N GLU A 81 -2.54 15.60 -0.98
CA GLU A 81 -3.66 15.29 -0.07
C GLU A 81 -3.29 15.46 1.42
N GLN A 82 -2.20 16.17 1.74
CA GLN A 82 -1.67 16.31 3.11
C GLN A 82 -2.21 17.52 3.87
#